data_AF-A0A7J7G417-F1
#
_entry.id   AF-A0A7J7G417-F1
#
_cell.length_a   1.000
_cell.length_b   1.000
_cell.length_c   1.000
_cell.angle_alpha   90.00
_cell.angle_beta   90.00
_cell.angle_gamma   90.00
#
_symmetry.space_group_name_H-M   'P 1'
#
loop_
_entity.id
_entity.type
_entity.pdbx_description
1 polymer ?
#
loop_
_entity_poly.entity_id
_entity_poly.type
_entity_poly.pdbx_seq_one_letter_code
_entity_poly.pdbx_strand_id
1 'polypeptide(L)'
;MGFNSNNNQNLLSKIATNNGHGENSPYFDGWKAYDSNPYHPTQNPTGVIQMGLAENELCFDLIKEWVVNNPKASIFTAEGANEFKGIAIYQDYHGLPELRKGVAKFMGKVRGDRVTFDLDRIVMSGGATGAHEMLAFCLADPGEAFLVPTPYYAG
;
A
#
# COMPACT_ATOMS: atom_id res chain seq x y z
N MET A 1 -45.58 -4.18 -34.65
CA MET A 1 -44.70 -4.67 -33.58
C MET A 1 -43.31 -4.12 -33.84
N GLY A 2 -42.94 -3.03 -33.16
CA GLY A 2 -41.60 -2.47 -33.23
C GLY A 2 -41.06 -2.39 -31.82
N PHE A 3 -40.21 -3.34 -31.44
CA PHE A 3 -39.39 -3.20 -30.24
C PHE A 3 -38.29 -2.20 -30.57
N ASN A 4 -38.46 -0.95 -30.13
CA ASN A 4 -37.37 0.01 -30.08
C ASN A 4 -36.38 -0.46 -29.02
N SER A 5 -35.28 -1.10 -29.44
CA SER A 5 -34.15 -1.44 -28.58
C SER A 5 -33.27 -0.21 -28.33
N ASN A 6 -33.81 0.80 -27.65
CA ASN A 6 -33.01 1.92 -27.14
C ASN A 6 -32.61 1.67 -25.68
N ASN A 7 -31.99 0.51 -25.40
CA ASN A 7 -31.37 0.24 -24.11
C ASN A 7 -29.84 0.27 -24.27
N ASN A 8 -29.28 1.46 -24.50
CA ASN A 8 -27.92 1.75 -24.04
C ASN A 8 -27.96 1.84 -22.51
N GLN A 9 -28.21 0.73 -21.84
CA GLN A 9 -28.00 0.63 -20.41
C GLN A 9 -26.49 0.60 -20.20
N ASN A 10 -25.93 1.67 -19.64
CA ASN A 10 -24.58 1.64 -19.12
C ASN A 10 -24.56 0.57 -18.01
N LEU A 11 -24.08 -0.63 -18.35
CA LEU A 11 -24.05 -1.79 -17.45
C LEU A 11 -23.02 -1.64 -16.32
N LEU A 12 -22.20 -0.58 -16.36
CA LEU A 12 -21.09 -0.32 -15.46
C LEU A 12 -21.27 1.02 -14.74
N SER A 13 -20.69 1.14 -13.55
CA SER A 13 -20.72 2.38 -12.78
C SER A 13 -19.93 3.51 -13.48
N LYS A 14 -20.20 4.76 -13.08
CA LYS A 14 -19.43 5.92 -13.58
C LYS A 14 -17.95 5.81 -13.22
N ILE A 15 -17.61 5.19 -12.10
CA ILE A 15 -16.22 4.96 -11.68
C ILE A 15 -15.56 3.93 -12.60
N ALA A 16 -16.24 2.82 -12.89
CA ALA A 16 -15.70 1.75 -13.72
C ALA A 16 -15.50 2.13 -15.20
N THR A 17 -16.19 3.17 -15.68
CA THR A 17 -16.16 3.60 -17.09
C THR A 17 -15.42 4.92 -17.31
N ASN A 18 -14.92 5.55 -16.25
CA ASN A 18 -14.16 6.80 -16.38
C ASN A 18 -12.66 6.51 -16.67
N ASN A 19 -11.93 7.56 -17.05
CA ASN A 19 -10.48 7.51 -17.27
C ASN A 19 -9.69 7.87 -16.00
N GLY A 20 -10.21 7.55 -14.81
CA GLY A 20 -9.65 7.95 -13.52
C GLY A 20 -8.26 7.37 -13.24
N HIS A 21 -7.88 6.27 -13.90
CA HIS A 21 -6.55 5.65 -13.76
C HIS A 21 -5.40 6.55 -14.25
N GLY A 22 -5.66 7.46 -15.21
CA GLY A 22 -4.69 8.48 -15.61
C GLY A 22 -3.43 7.98 -16.36
N GLU A 23 -3.27 6.68 -16.63
CA GLU A 23 -2.10 6.09 -17.32
C GLU A 23 -1.82 6.67 -18.72
N ASN A 24 -2.83 7.27 -19.35
CA ASN A 24 -2.68 7.97 -20.63
C ASN A 24 -2.05 9.37 -20.49
N SER A 25 -1.75 9.81 -19.27
CA SER A 25 -1.08 11.09 -18.98
C SER A 25 0.39 11.07 -19.41
N PRO A 26 0.94 12.20 -19.89
CA PRO A 26 2.37 12.30 -20.25
C PRO A 26 3.32 12.05 -19.07
N TYR A 27 2.84 12.15 -17.82
CA TYR A 27 3.66 11.83 -16.64
C TYR A 27 4.09 10.35 -16.57
N PHE A 28 3.42 9.45 -17.30
CA PHE A 28 3.78 8.03 -17.36
C PHE A 28 4.77 7.69 -18.48
N ASP A 29 5.16 8.64 -19.33
CA ASP A 29 6.06 8.36 -20.46
C ASP A 29 7.43 7.84 -20.01
N GLY A 30 7.96 8.37 -18.90
CA GLY A 30 9.20 7.87 -18.30
C GLY A 30 9.08 6.45 -17.76
N TRP A 31 7.93 6.12 -17.15
CA TRP A 31 7.67 4.77 -16.66
C TRP A 31 7.56 3.76 -17.80
N LYS A 32 6.82 4.10 -18.86
CA LYS A 32 6.71 3.28 -20.08
C LYS A 32 8.06 3.09 -20.77
N ALA A 33 8.90 4.13 -20.80
CA ALA A 33 10.25 4.02 -21.34
C ALA A 33 11.10 3.02 -20.55
N TYR A 34 11.06 3.08 -19.21
CA TYR A 34 11.71 2.09 -18.34
C TYR A 34 11.19 0.67 -18.60
N ASP A 35 9.88 0.45 -18.55
CA ASP A 35 9.28 -0.88 -18.74
C ASP A 35 9.64 -1.50 -20.11
N SER A 36 9.76 -0.67 -21.15
CA SER A 36 10.12 -1.11 -22.50
C SER A 36 11.61 -1.44 -22.70
N ASN A 37 12.50 -0.84 -21.91
CA ASN A 37 13.95 -0.95 -22.07
C ASN A 37 14.67 -0.84 -20.72
N PRO A 38 14.45 -1.77 -19.78
CA PRO A 38 15.01 -1.66 -18.43
C PRO A 38 16.52 -1.90 -18.45
N TYR A 39 17.26 -1.08 -17.71
CA TYR A 39 18.69 -1.27 -17.50
C TYR A 39 18.98 -2.60 -16.80
N HIS A 40 20.02 -3.29 -17.25
CA HIS A 40 20.60 -4.42 -16.54
C HIS A 40 22.13 -4.40 -16.72
N PRO A 41 22.93 -4.58 -15.65
CA PRO A 41 24.39 -4.38 -15.71
C PRO A 41 25.12 -5.22 -16.77
N THR A 42 24.67 -6.45 -17.02
CA THR A 42 25.24 -7.33 -18.04
C THR A 42 24.37 -7.53 -19.28
N GLN A 43 23.06 -7.75 -19.11
CA GLN A 43 22.14 -8.08 -20.20
C GLN A 43 21.70 -6.86 -21.02
N ASN A 44 21.62 -5.67 -20.41
CA ASN A 44 21.18 -4.44 -21.07
C ASN A 44 21.83 -3.19 -20.44
N PRO A 45 23.16 -3.00 -20.59
CA PRO A 45 23.88 -1.91 -19.94
C PRO A 45 23.51 -0.52 -20.48
N THR A 46 22.79 -0.45 -21.60
CA THR A 46 22.29 0.78 -22.22
C THR A 46 20.81 1.04 -21.96
N GLY A 47 20.16 0.22 -21.13
CA GLY A 47 18.76 0.41 -20.76
C GLY A 47 18.54 1.63 -19.84
N VAL A 48 17.28 1.95 -19.61
CA VAL A 48 16.83 3.02 -18.73
C VAL A 48 17.00 2.61 -17.27
N ILE A 49 17.68 3.45 -16.49
CA ILE A 49 17.85 3.24 -15.04
C ILE A 49 16.63 3.79 -14.32
N GLN A 50 16.03 3.00 -13.43
CA GLN A 50 14.90 3.44 -12.61
C GLN A 50 15.38 4.39 -11.51
N MET A 51 14.87 5.62 -11.56
CA MET A 51 15.11 6.65 -10.53
C MET A 51 13.81 7.37 -10.14
N GLY A 52 12.65 6.90 -10.62
CA GLY A 52 11.34 7.48 -10.36
C GLY A 52 10.54 6.78 -9.26
N LEU A 53 11.00 5.62 -8.77
CA LEU A 53 10.31 4.85 -7.73
C LEU A 53 10.94 5.12 -6.35
N ALA A 54 10.11 5.51 -5.39
CA ALA A 54 10.53 5.72 -4.00
C ALA A 54 10.52 4.39 -3.23
N GLU A 55 11.56 3.58 -3.41
CA GLU A 55 11.75 2.30 -2.72
C GLU A 55 13.03 2.31 -1.88
N ASN A 56 13.07 1.51 -0.81
CA ASN A 56 14.22 1.41 0.08
C ASN A 56 14.72 -0.04 0.18
N GLU A 57 15.77 -0.34 -0.57
CA GLU A 57 16.46 -1.63 -0.55
C GLU A 57 17.69 -1.66 0.37
N LEU A 58 18.03 -0.52 0.99
CA LEU A 58 19.32 -0.32 1.68
C LEU A 58 19.49 -1.16 2.95
N CYS A 59 18.41 -1.73 3.49
CA CYS A 59 18.42 -2.43 4.77
C CYS A 59 17.82 -3.84 4.69
N PHE A 60 17.73 -4.41 3.49
CA PHE A 60 17.20 -5.77 3.30
C PHE A 60 18.05 -6.85 3.96
N ASP A 61 19.36 -6.65 4.03
CA ASP A 61 20.30 -7.51 4.74
C ASP A 61 19.93 -7.66 6.22
N LEU A 62 19.62 -6.56 6.90
CA LEU A 62 19.26 -6.56 8.33
C LEU A 62 17.96 -7.33 8.59
N ILE A 63 16.94 -7.11 7.74
CA ILE A 63 15.65 -7.80 7.87
C ILE A 63 15.81 -9.28 7.53
N LYS A 64 16.56 -9.61 6.48
CA LYS A 64 16.84 -10.99 6.07
C LYS A 64 17.56 -11.77 7.16
N GLU A 65 18.61 -11.20 7.74
CA GLU A 65 19.34 -11.80 8.86
C GLU A 65 18.40 -12.05 10.04
N TRP A 66 17.57 -11.07 10.39
CA TRP A 66 16.60 -11.23 11.48
C TRP A 66 15.62 -12.36 11.20
N VAL A 67 15.03 -12.44 9.99
CA VAL A 67 14.07 -13.49 9.64
C VAL A 67 14.71 -14.89 9.72
N VAL A 68 15.92 -15.06 9.20
CA VAL A 68 16.66 -16.34 9.25
C VAL A 68 16.93 -16.76 10.69
N ASN A 69 17.31 -15.82 11.55
CA ASN A 69 17.64 -16.08 12.95
C ASN A 69 16.40 -16.21 13.86
N ASN A 70 15.19 -15.93 13.36
CA ASN A 70 13.95 -15.95 14.14
C ASN A 70 12.85 -16.79 13.45
N PRO A 71 13.08 -18.10 13.19
CA PRO A 71 12.14 -18.93 12.43
C PRO A 71 10.75 -19.00 13.08
N LYS A 72 10.66 -18.93 14.41
CA LYS A 72 9.38 -18.91 15.17
C LYS A 72 8.45 -17.74 14.83
N ALA A 73 8.96 -16.67 14.23
CA ALA A 73 8.16 -15.48 13.92
C ALA A 73 7.23 -15.64 12.71
N SER A 74 7.36 -16.73 11.93
CA SER A 74 6.51 -17.01 10.77
C SER A 74 5.80 -18.35 10.93
N ILE A 75 4.49 -18.37 10.66
CA ILE A 75 3.68 -19.60 10.67
C ILE A 75 4.03 -20.58 9.53
N PHE A 76 4.88 -20.15 8.59
CA PHE A 76 5.36 -20.96 7.47
C PHE A 76 6.70 -21.66 7.75
N THR A 77 7.18 -21.65 8.99
CA THR A 77 8.31 -22.46 9.45
C THR A 77 7.82 -23.60 10.33
N ALA A 78 8.63 -24.65 10.49
CA ALA A 78 8.30 -25.76 11.38
C ALA A 78 8.16 -25.30 12.83
N GLU A 79 8.96 -24.31 13.24
CA GLU A 79 9.00 -23.78 14.60
C GLU A 79 7.84 -22.84 14.92
N GLY A 80 7.28 -22.15 13.92
CA GLY A 80 6.14 -21.23 14.06
C GLY A 80 4.77 -21.84 13.74
N ALA A 81 4.72 -23.06 13.19
CA ALA A 81 3.48 -23.71 12.76
C ALA A 81 2.43 -23.90 13.85
N ASN A 82 2.82 -23.93 15.14
CA ASN A 82 1.90 -24.05 16.27
C ASN A 82 0.87 -22.89 16.34
N GLU A 83 1.24 -21.70 15.87
CA GLU A 83 0.37 -20.52 15.84
C GLU A 83 -0.55 -20.48 14.61
N PHE A 84 -0.37 -21.39 13.63
CA PHE A 84 -1.07 -21.35 12.34
C PHE A 84 -2.59 -21.24 12.49
N LYS A 85 -3.19 -22.09 13.34
CA LYS A 85 -4.65 -22.10 13.53
C LYS A 85 -5.15 -20.77 14.09
N GLY A 86 -4.40 -20.15 15.01
CA GLY A 86 -4.77 -18.87 15.61
C GLY A 86 -4.70 -17.73 14.58
N ILE A 87 -3.62 -17.67 13.81
CA ILE A 87 -3.40 -16.61 12.82
C ILE A 87 -4.31 -16.77 11.59
N ALA A 88 -4.45 -17.98 11.04
CA ALA A 88 -5.16 -18.21 9.78
C ALA A 88 -6.66 -17.89 9.83
N ILE A 89 -7.29 -18.00 11.01
CA ILE A 89 -8.72 -17.72 11.19
C ILE A 89 -8.98 -16.34 11.82
N TYR A 90 -7.91 -15.60 12.15
CA TYR A 90 -8.03 -14.31 12.80
C TYR A 90 -8.66 -13.29 11.84
N GLN A 91 -9.76 -12.69 12.26
CA GLN A 91 -10.57 -11.81 11.42
C GLN A 91 -11.06 -10.55 12.16
N ASP A 92 -10.57 -10.31 13.37
CA ASP A 92 -10.93 -9.11 14.13
C ASP A 92 -10.32 -7.88 13.45
N TYR A 93 -11.17 -6.90 13.12
CA TYR A 93 -10.78 -5.68 12.44
C TYR A 93 -9.88 -4.77 13.29
N HIS A 94 -9.84 -4.95 14.61
CA HIS A 94 -8.89 -4.21 15.46
C HIS A 94 -7.44 -4.62 15.15
N GLY A 95 -7.23 -5.80 14.57
CA GLY A 95 -5.91 -6.36 14.33
C GLY A 95 -5.28 -6.95 15.59
N LEU A 96 -4.31 -7.84 15.38
CA LEU A 96 -3.62 -8.57 16.44
C LEU A 96 -3.09 -7.59 17.51
N PRO A 97 -3.43 -7.78 18.80
CA PRO A 97 -2.96 -6.92 19.88
C PRO A 97 -1.43 -6.77 19.92
N GLU A 98 -0.70 -7.85 19.64
CA GLU A 98 0.76 -7.89 19.57
C GLU A 98 1.30 -7.01 18.43
N LEU A 99 0.61 -7.01 17.28
CA LEU A 99 0.96 -6.18 16.14
C LEU A 99 0.75 -4.70 16.48
N ARG A 100 -0.42 -4.33 17.01
CA ARG A 100 -0.70 -2.94 17.43
C ARG A 100 0.31 -2.44 18.46
N LYS A 101 0.69 -3.29 19.43
CA LYS A 101 1.74 -3.00 20.40
C LYS A 101 3.10 -2.79 19.75
N GLY A 102 3.46 -3.62 18.77
CA GLY A 102 4.67 -3.46 17.97
C GLY A 102 4.71 -2.12 17.24
N VAL A 103 3.62 -1.77 16.54
CA VAL A 103 3.47 -0.50 15.81
C VAL A 103 3.58 0.70 16.74
N ALA A 104 2.83 0.73 17.85
CA ALA A 104 2.89 1.84 18.82
C ALA A 104 4.30 2.09 19.35
N LYS A 105 4.99 1.01 19.74
CA LYS A 105 6.36 1.08 20.25
C LYS A 105 7.33 1.54 19.18
N PHE A 106 7.18 1.06 17.94
CA PHE A 106 8.02 1.48 16.83
C PHE A 106 7.82 2.96 16.49
N MET A 107 6.58 3.44 16.43
CA MET A 107 6.28 4.86 16.21
C MET A 107 6.87 5.74 17.33
N GLY A 108 6.78 5.32 18.59
CA GLY A 108 7.44 5.99 19.72
C GLY A 108 8.95 6.11 19.52
N LYS A 109 9.61 4.99 19.19
CA LYS A 109 11.06 4.95 18.92
C LYS A 109 11.48 5.87 17.77
N VAL A 110 10.73 5.87 16.66
CA VAL A 110 11.01 6.75 15.52
C VAL A 110 10.90 8.23 15.91
N ARG A 111 10.08 8.57 16.91
CA ARG A 111 10.01 9.92 17.50
C ARG A 111 11.00 10.16 18.64
N GLY A 112 11.96 9.26 18.84
CA GLY A 112 12.95 9.34 19.91
C GLY A 112 12.33 9.20 21.31
N ASP A 113 11.28 8.40 21.43
CA ASP A 113 10.53 8.11 22.66
C ASP A 113 9.99 9.37 23.39
N ARG A 114 9.84 10.49 22.66
CA ARG A 114 9.30 11.75 23.20
C ARG A 114 7.77 11.76 23.31
N VAL A 115 7.12 10.79 22.67
CA VAL A 115 5.66 10.63 22.64
C VAL A 115 5.31 9.14 22.70
N THR A 116 4.13 8.84 23.23
CA THR A 116 3.56 7.49 23.27
C THR A 116 2.27 7.43 22.46
N PHE A 117 1.93 6.23 21.98
CA PHE A 117 0.74 5.97 21.19
C PHE A 117 -0.14 4.96 21.92
N ASP A 118 -1.41 5.30 22.09
CA ASP A 118 -2.42 4.43 22.68
C ASP A 118 -2.77 3.29 21.71
N LEU A 119 -2.70 2.05 22.20
CA LEU A 119 -2.92 0.83 21.41
C LEU A 119 -4.34 0.76 20.86
N ASP A 120 -5.31 1.29 21.61
CA ASP A 120 -6.73 1.23 21.25
C ASP A 120 -7.10 2.30 20.21
N ARG A 121 -6.14 3.17 19.85
CA ARG A 121 -6.27 4.19 18.80
C ARG A 121 -5.53 3.83 17.51
N ILE A 122 -4.90 2.66 17.44
CA ILE A 122 -4.23 2.17 16.23
C ILE A 122 -5.21 1.30 15.44
N VAL A 123 -5.53 1.75 14.23
CA VAL A 123 -6.38 1.04 13.27
C VAL A 123 -5.56 0.66 12.05
N MET A 124 -5.65 -0.60 11.63
CA MET A 124 -4.94 -1.12 10.46
C MET A 124 -5.71 -0.83 9.18
N SER A 125 -5.01 -0.72 8.05
CA SER A 125 -5.60 -0.47 6.73
C SER A 125 -4.75 -1.12 5.64
N GLY A 126 -5.23 -1.08 4.39
CA GLY A 126 -4.50 -1.52 3.19
C GLY A 126 -3.33 -0.59 2.84
N GLY A 127 -2.35 -0.47 3.74
CA GLY A 127 -1.23 0.44 3.62
C GLY A 127 -1.63 1.92 3.73
N ALA A 128 -0.69 2.82 3.44
CA ALA A 128 -0.93 4.26 3.48
C ALA A 128 -2.02 4.71 2.49
N THR A 129 -2.12 4.05 1.33
CA THR A 129 -3.16 4.32 0.32
C THR A 129 -4.55 4.11 0.90
N GLY A 130 -4.82 2.93 1.49
CA GLY A 130 -6.12 2.65 2.12
C GLY A 130 -6.37 3.51 3.35
N ALA A 131 -5.34 3.83 4.15
CA ALA A 131 -5.47 4.75 5.28
C ALA A 131 -5.93 6.14 4.83
N HIS A 132 -5.33 6.67 3.76
CA HIS A 132 -5.63 8.00 3.25
C HIS A 132 -7.06 8.09 2.71
N GLU A 133 -7.48 7.10 1.92
CA GLU A 133 -8.85 7.02 1.40
C GLU A 133 -9.88 6.89 2.53
N MET A 134 -9.62 6.02 3.51
CA MET A 134 -10.50 5.85 4.68
C MET A 134 -10.65 7.16 5.48
N LEU A 135 -9.56 7.91 5.68
CA LEU A 135 -9.62 9.22 6.33
C LEU A 135 -10.45 10.23 5.54
N ALA A 136 -10.34 10.25 4.21
CA ALA A 136 -11.17 11.09 3.37
C ALA A 136 -12.66 10.77 3.56
N PHE A 137 -13.03 9.48 3.55
CA PHE A 137 -14.40 9.03 3.82
C PHE A 137 -14.91 9.39 5.23
N CYS A 138 -14.04 9.40 6.23
CA CYS A 138 -14.44 9.72 7.61
C CYS A 138 -14.58 11.23 7.87
N LEU A 139 -13.91 12.08 7.08
CA LEU A 139 -13.73 13.50 7.41
C LEU A 139 -14.44 14.46 6.44
N ALA A 140 -14.87 13.99 5.26
CA ALA A 140 -15.48 14.84 4.24
C ALA A 140 -16.56 14.11 3.45
N ASP A 141 -17.62 14.84 3.10
CA ASP A 141 -18.66 14.38 2.19
C ASP A 141 -18.33 14.68 0.71
N PRO A 142 -18.97 13.99 -0.26
CA PRO A 142 -18.81 14.32 -1.67
C PRO A 142 -19.15 15.78 -1.98
N GLY A 143 -18.16 16.53 -2.47
CA GLY A 143 -18.28 17.95 -2.80
C GLY A 143 -17.54 18.89 -1.83
N GLU A 144 -17.09 18.36 -0.69
CA GLU A 144 -16.18 19.06 0.21
C GLU A 144 -14.71 18.94 -0.24
N ALA A 145 -13.79 19.64 0.45
CA ALA A 145 -12.40 19.78 0.01
C ALA A 145 -11.39 19.71 1.16
N PHE A 146 -10.17 19.25 0.84
CA PHE A 146 -8.99 19.29 1.70
C PHE A 146 -7.98 20.31 1.20
N LEU A 147 -7.20 20.89 2.12
CA LEU A 147 -6.03 21.71 1.78
C LEU A 147 -4.78 20.82 1.71
N VAL A 148 -4.03 20.91 0.61
CA VAL A 148 -2.79 20.15 0.40
C VAL A 148 -1.67 21.11 -0.02
N PRO A 149 -0.56 21.21 0.75
CA PRO A 149 0.60 22.02 0.36
C PRO A 149 1.24 21.51 -0.93
N THR A 150 1.81 22.41 -1.74
CA THR A 150 2.50 22.05 -2.98
C THR A 150 4.02 22.21 -2.86
N PRO A 151 4.84 21.32 -3.46
CA PRO A 151 4.46 20.06 -4.14
C PRO A 151 4.06 18.95 -3.15
N TYR A 152 3.25 17.99 -3.61
CA TYR A 152 2.79 16.85 -2.81
C TYR A 152 2.89 15.52 -3.58
N TYR A 153 2.61 14.42 -2.89
CA TYR A 153 2.55 13.07 -3.47
C TYR A 153 1.40 12.94 -4.47
N ALA A 154 1.67 12.47 -5.69
CA ALA A 154 0.71 12.54 -6.79
C ALA A 154 -0.44 11.53 -6.76
N GLY A 155 -0.36 10.48 -5.93
CA GLY A 155 -1.36 9.40 -5.87
C GLY A 155 -2.35 9.52 -4.73
#